data_AF-A0A941YA67-F1
#
_entry.id   AF-A0A941YA67-F1
#
_cell.length_a   1.000
_cell.length_b   1.000
_cell.length_c   1.000
_cell.angle_alpha   90.00
_cell.angle_beta   90.00
_cell.angle_gamma   90.00
#
_symmetry.space_group_name_H-M   'P 1'
#
loop_
_entity.id
_entity.type
_entity.pdbx_description
1 polymer ?
#
loop_
_entity_poly.entity_id
_entity_poly.type
_entity_poly.pdbx_seq_one_letter_code
_entity_poly.pdbx_strand_id
1 'polypeptide(L)'
;MKALSLVTLSLHFVAVMLLVGSLGAAIWFNFVGHRSNDADRLTASQILANRLPTTMTFLINLGVPPLLFAQVLYGRALYTSSVLIAVSWISVIFLLILAYWLIYKMQDAIRNQKPAWWIGLLSLLVVMGIGRIYSLNMTLMLKPEVWPQMYAANPQGLGTPPIDPTITPRWMFVMMGGFIVGGLWLMLLANMTHLADGVRSALKKTGAIMPLIGAIPQIFFAYRTYSLQDPAVQNSLSTTPIHRISTLVYLAAVVVVALLCLRQLTAGPSRGLAITGIVFAFLSSVATVVYRDGMRDYILSAKGFNVWDRQEASNWSVIILFLLLFVAMLGIVGWLLSVVKRATPPEEQIAL
;
A
#
# COMPACT_ATOMS: atom_id res chain seq x y z
N MET A 1 -0.01 -21.67 4.38
CA MET A 1 0.86 -20.58 3.88
C MET A 1 0.15 -19.60 2.95
N LYS A 2 -0.56 -20.06 1.91
CA LYS A 2 -1.17 -19.17 0.89
C LYS A 2 -2.20 -18.18 1.43
N ALA A 3 -3.15 -18.63 2.27
CA ALA A 3 -4.13 -17.73 2.90
C ALA A 3 -3.48 -16.59 3.70
N LEU A 4 -2.44 -16.90 4.48
CA LEU A 4 -1.70 -15.91 5.25
C LEU A 4 -0.94 -14.93 4.34
N SER A 5 -0.41 -15.40 3.20
CA SER A 5 0.18 -14.54 2.18
C SER A 5 -0.83 -13.56 1.59
N LEU A 6 -2.08 -13.99 1.37
CA LEU A 6 -3.14 -13.13 0.84
C LEU A 6 -3.50 -12.05 1.85
N VAL A 7 -3.77 -12.43 3.10
CA VAL A 7 -4.15 -11.50 4.17
C VAL A 7 -3.06 -10.46 4.43
N THR A 8 -1.80 -10.90 4.57
CA THR A 8 -0.67 -10.00 4.83
C THR A 8 -0.41 -9.06 3.67
N LEU A 9 -0.55 -9.53 2.42
CA LEU A 9 -0.42 -8.68 1.24
C LEU A 9 -1.56 -7.65 1.13
N SER A 10 -2.79 -8.02 1.47
CA SER A 10 -3.92 -7.08 1.51
C SER A 10 -3.71 -6.00 2.57
N LEU A 11 -3.27 -6.36 3.77
CA LEU A 11 -2.93 -5.40 4.82
C LEU A 11 -1.81 -4.45 4.35
N HIS A 12 -0.76 -4.97 3.72
CA HIS A 12 0.31 -4.15 3.16
C HIS A 12 -0.21 -3.18 2.09
N PHE A 13 -1.04 -3.64 1.14
CA PHE A 13 -1.60 -2.75 0.13
C PHE A 13 -2.49 -1.66 0.72
N VAL A 14 -3.30 -1.97 1.73
CA VAL A 14 -4.06 -0.94 2.44
C VAL A 14 -3.14 0.07 3.12
N ALA A 15 -2.03 -0.36 3.72
CA ALA A 15 -1.04 0.55 4.31
C ALA A 15 -0.34 1.42 3.25
N VAL A 16 0.00 0.86 2.08
CA VAL A 16 0.54 1.62 0.93
C VAL A 16 -0.47 2.66 0.45
N MET A 17 -1.72 2.26 0.22
CA MET A 17 -2.78 3.16 -0.23
C MET A 17 -3.07 4.25 0.81
N LEU A 18 -3.06 3.91 2.11
CA LEU A 18 -3.20 4.88 3.19
C LEU A 18 -2.07 5.91 3.19
N LEU A 19 -0.81 5.47 3.04
CA LEU A 19 0.34 6.39 2.97
C LEU A 19 0.23 7.30 1.75
N VAL A 20 0.05 6.74 0.55
CA VAL A 20 -0.03 7.49 -0.71
C VAL A 20 -1.16 8.51 -0.66
N GLY A 21 -2.35 8.09 -0.21
CA GLY A 21 -3.51 8.98 -0.09
C GLY A 21 -3.34 10.07 0.96
N SER A 22 -2.85 9.72 2.15
CA SER A 22 -2.63 10.69 3.24
C SER A 22 -1.54 11.70 2.90
N LEU A 23 -0.45 11.25 2.27
CA LEU A 23 0.64 12.11 1.80
C LEU A 23 0.16 13.04 0.69
N GLY A 24 -0.58 12.51 -0.30
CA GLY A 24 -1.22 13.31 -1.35
C GLY A 24 -2.15 14.39 -0.79
N ALA A 25 -3.00 14.03 0.17
CA ALA A 25 -3.89 14.98 0.83
C ALA A 25 -3.14 16.04 1.66
N ALA A 26 -2.09 15.65 2.38
CA ALA A 26 -1.25 16.59 3.13
C ALA A 26 -0.56 17.60 2.19
N ILE A 27 -0.02 17.14 1.06
CA ILE A 27 0.56 18.00 0.02
C ILE A 27 -0.48 18.98 -0.51
N TRP A 28 -1.67 18.49 -0.87
CA TRP A 28 -2.76 19.31 -1.39
C TRP A 28 -3.18 20.39 -0.38
N PHE A 29 -3.43 20.01 0.87
CA PHE A 29 -3.80 20.96 1.91
C PHE A 29 -2.71 21.98 2.20
N ASN A 30 -1.43 21.58 2.22
CA ASN A 30 -0.32 22.51 2.44
C ASN A 30 -0.20 23.52 1.29
N PHE A 31 -0.28 23.04 0.04
CA PHE A 31 -0.18 23.87 -1.16
C PHE A 31 -1.32 24.89 -1.23
N VAL A 32 -2.57 24.41 -1.14
CA VAL A 32 -3.73 25.27 -1.23
C VAL A 32 -3.82 26.19 -0.02
N GLY A 33 -3.54 25.69 1.19
CA GLY A 33 -3.56 26.48 2.42
C GLY A 33 -2.62 27.69 2.36
N HIS A 34 -1.40 27.53 1.84
CA HIS A 34 -0.48 28.67 1.65
C HIS A 34 -0.95 29.61 0.54
N ARG A 35 -1.48 29.05 -0.56
CA ARG A 35 -1.94 29.87 -1.70
C ARG A 35 -3.18 30.69 -1.39
N SER A 36 -4.08 30.20 -0.53
CA SER A 36 -5.33 30.87 -0.16
C SER A 36 -5.32 31.46 1.25
N ASN A 37 -4.19 31.42 1.96
CA ASN A 37 -4.07 31.82 3.37
C ASN A 37 -5.15 31.18 4.28
N ASP A 38 -5.41 29.88 4.09
CA ASP A 38 -6.47 29.13 4.76
C ASP A 38 -5.87 28.31 5.93
N ALA A 39 -6.03 28.85 7.14
CA ALA A 39 -5.49 28.26 8.37
C ALA A 39 -6.06 26.86 8.69
N ASP A 40 -7.31 26.59 8.31
CA ASP A 40 -7.95 25.29 8.54
C ASP A 40 -7.30 24.20 7.68
N ARG A 41 -6.99 24.52 6.42
CA ARG A 41 -6.25 23.61 5.53
C ARG A 41 -4.82 23.40 5.98
N LEU A 42 -4.13 24.44 6.45
CA LEU A 42 -2.78 24.29 7.01
C LEU A 42 -2.78 23.37 8.24
N THR A 43 -3.79 23.53 9.10
CA THR A 43 -3.98 22.65 10.27
C THR A 43 -4.30 21.21 9.85
N ALA A 44 -5.17 21.02 8.86
CA ALA A 44 -5.46 19.70 8.30
C ALA A 44 -4.19 19.02 7.73
N SER A 45 -3.35 19.79 7.03
CA SER A 45 -2.04 19.33 6.56
C SER A 45 -1.14 18.90 7.70
N GLN A 46 -1.05 19.69 8.78
CA GLN A 46 -0.24 19.37 9.96
C GLN A 46 -0.71 18.09 10.67
N ILE A 47 -2.02 17.89 10.78
CA ILE A 47 -2.65 16.68 11.36
C ILE A 47 -2.23 15.43 10.59
N LEU A 48 -2.26 15.49 9.26
CA LEU A 48 -1.84 14.38 8.39
C LEU A 48 -0.33 14.16 8.47
N ALA A 49 0.46 15.24 8.32
CA ALA A 49 1.92 15.17 8.36
C ALA A 49 2.44 14.54 9.66
N ASN A 50 1.80 14.83 10.80
CA ASN A 50 2.14 14.23 12.08
C ASN A 50 1.90 12.71 12.17
N ARG A 51 1.06 12.15 11.30
CA ARG A 51 0.72 10.71 11.27
C ARG A 51 1.50 9.94 10.21
N LEU A 52 2.03 10.62 9.18
CA LEU A 52 2.77 9.98 8.09
C LEU A 52 3.97 9.13 8.57
N PRO A 53 4.79 9.55 9.55
CA PRO A 53 5.87 8.69 10.06
C PRO A 53 5.38 7.36 10.64
N THR A 54 4.29 7.41 11.41
CA THR A 54 3.66 6.22 11.99
C THR A 54 3.08 5.33 10.89
N THR A 55 2.38 5.92 9.91
CA THR A 55 1.86 5.19 8.74
C THR A 55 2.98 4.51 7.96
N MET A 56 4.12 5.18 7.76
CA MET A 56 5.30 4.62 7.09
C MET A 56 5.86 3.42 7.86
N THR A 57 5.92 3.51 9.19
CA THR A 57 6.37 2.39 10.05
C THR A 57 5.46 1.16 9.87
N PHE A 58 4.14 1.34 9.90
CA PHE A 58 3.20 0.24 9.65
C PHE A 58 3.33 -0.32 8.24
N LEU A 59 3.50 0.53 7.22
CA LEU A 59 3.70 0.10 5.83
C LEU A 59 4.92 -0.80 5.71
N ILE A 60 6.06 -0.41 6.27
CA ILE A 60 7.32 -1.17 6.22
C ILE A 60 7.12 -2.52 6.92
N ASN A 61 6.58 -2.51 8.15
CA ASN A 61 6.38 -3.73 8.92
C ASN A 61 5.41 -4.71 8.26
N LEU A 62 4.33 -4.20 7.65
CA LEU A 62 3.37 -5.02 6.89
C LEU A 62 3.94 -5.50 5.55
N GLY A 63 4.99 -4.87 5.02
CA GLY A 63 5.63 -5.26 3.76
C GLY A 63 6.55 -6.47 3.87
N VAL A 64 7.14 -6.71 5.05
CA VAL A 64 8.07 -7.82 5.27
C VAL A 64 7.38 -9.19 5.12
N PRO A 65 6.25 -9.50 5.80
CA PRO A 65 5.61 -10.82 5.68
C PRO A 65 5.21 -11.22 4.25
N PRO A 66 4.52 -10.40 3.43
CA PRO A 66 4.14 -10.81 2.09
C PRO A 66 5.35 -11.01 1.17
N LEU A 67 6.46 -10.30 1.37
CA LEU A 67 7.69 -10.54 0.64
C LEU A 67 8.30 -11.90 1.00
N LEU A 68 8.37 -12.23 2.29
CA LEU A 68 8.85 -13.54 2.76
C LEU A 68 7.98 -14.69 2.24
N PHE A 69 6.65 -14.56 2.29
CA PHE A 69 5.77 -15.57 1.69
C PHE A 69 5.97 -15.68 0.19
N ALA A 70 6.17 -14.57 -0.52
CA ALA A 70 6.45 -14.61 -1.96
C ALA A 70 7.78 -15.32 -2.26
N GLN A 71 8.80 -15.17 -1.42
CA GLN A 71 10.08 -15.89 -1.55
C GLN A 71 9.91 -17.40 -1.30
N VAL A 72 9.14 -17.78 -0.29
CA VAL A 72 8.86 -19.20 -0.02
C VAL A 72 8.04 -19.82 -1.15
N LEU A 73 6.97 -19.15 -1.59
CA LEU A 73 6.03 -19.69 -2.60
C LEU A 73 6.54 -19.57 -4.04
N TYR A 74 7.32 -18.53 -4.37
CA TYR A 74 7.76 -18.22 -5.75
C TYR A 74 9.28 -17.98 -5.89
N GLY A 75 10.07 -18.37 -4.89
CA GLY A 75 11.53 -18.16 -4.83
C GLY A 75 12.29 -18.32 -6.14
N ARG A 76 12.16 -19.44 -6.87
CA ARG A 76 12.86 -19.64 -8.15
C ARG A 76 12.63 -18.49 -9.13
N ALA A 77 11.38 -18.06 -9.28
CA ALA A 77 11.04 -16.96 -10.18
C ALA A 77 11.41 -15.60 -9.60
N LEU A 78 11.08 -15.38 -8.32
CA LEU A 78 11.28 -14.08 -7.66
C LEU A 78 12.76 -13.73 -7.49
N TYR A 79 13.60 -14.69 -7.08
CA TYR A 79 15.05 -14.46 -6.95
C TYR A 79 15.68 -14.19 -8.30
N THR A 80 15.32 -14.97 -9.33
CA THR A 80 15.88 -14.77 -10.68
C THR A 80 15.53 -13.38 -11.21
N SER A 81 14.26 -12.97 -11.13
CA SER A 81 13.86 -11.64 -11.58
C SER A 81 14.54 -10.53 -10.78
N SER A 82 14.66 -10.67 -9.45
CA SER A 82 15.32 -9.68 -8.59
C SER A 82 16.81 -9.51 -8.92
N VAL A 83 17.53 -10.60 -9.23
CA VAL A 83 18.96 -10.54 -9.59
C VAL A 83 19.17 -9.85 -10.95
N LEU A 84 18.29 -10.08 -11.92
CA LEU A 84 18.38 -9.45 -13.24
C LEU A 84 18.25 -7.92 -13.21
N ILE A 85 17.62 -7.37 -12.16
CA ILE A 85 17.48 -5.94 -11.93
C ILE A 85 18.10 -5.52 -10.58
N ALA A 86 19.16 -6.21 -10.14
CA ALA A 86 19.69 -6.13 -8.78
C ALA A 86 19.90 -4.70 -8.28
N VAL A 87 20.43 -3.80 -9.11
CA VAL A 87 20.67 -2.40 -8.72
C VAL A 87 19.36 -1.68 -8.41
N SER A 88 18.36 -1.81 -9.28
CA SER A 88 17.04 -1.23 -9.06
C SER A 88 16.38 -1.87 -7.83
N TRP A 89 16.49 -3.18 -7.68
CA TRP A 89 15.90 -3.91 -6.55
C TRP A 89 16.49 -3.50 -5.20
N ILE A 90 17.83 -3.42 -5.09
CA ILE A 90 18.52 -2.99 -3.87
C ILE A 90 18.30 -1.50 -3.58
N SER A 91 18.19 -0.67 -4.63
CA SER A 91 17.93 0.77 -4.47
C SER A 91 16.68 1.07 -3.65
N VAL A 92 15.69 0.16 -3.62
CA VAL A 92 14.46 0.29 -2.81
C VAL A 92 14.77 0.59 -1.35
N ILE A 93 15.83 0.01 -0.77
CA ILE A 93 16.22 0.27 0.63
C ILE A 93 16.61 1.74 0.80
N PHE A 94 17.48 2.26 -0.05
CA PHE A 94 17.93 3.65 0.00
C PHE A 94 16.79 4.63 -0.32
N LEU A 95 15.92 4.28 -1.28
CA LEU A 95 14.73 5.06 -1.62
C LEU A 95 13.72 5.10 -0.46
N LEU A 96 13.55 4.00 0.27
CA LEU A 96 12.69 3.96 1.46
C LEU A 96 13.23 4.87 2.57
N ILE A 97 14.56 4.84 2.81
CA ILE A 97 15.22 5.75 3.77
C ILE A 97 15.01 7.20 3.34
N LEU A 98 15.24 7.51 2.05
CA LEU A 98 15.04 8.84 1.50
C LEU A 98 13.59 9.31 1.64
N ALA A 99 12.61 8.48 1.28
CA ALA A 99 11.19 8.81 1.42
C ALA A 99 10.83 9.09 2.89
N TYR A 100 11.30 8.25 3.80
CA TYR A 100 11.01 8.43 5.22
C TYR A 100 11.65 9.71 5.77
N TRP A 101 12.89 9.99 5.40
CA TRP A 101 13.56 11.25 5.74
C TRP A 101 12.83 12.48 5.17
N LEU A 102 12.37 12.42 3.92
CA LEU A 102 11.58 13.50 3.32
C LEU A 102 10.25 13.73 4.03
N ILE A 103 9.58 12.67 4.51
CA ILE A 103 8.36 12.79 5.33
C ILE A 103 8.66 13.55 6.63
N TYR A 104 9.75 13.22 7.32
CA TYR A 104 10.16 13.96 8.53
C TYR A 104 10.51 15.42 8.23
N LYS A 105 11.23 15.67 7.13
CA LYS A 105 11.57 17.03 6.70
C LYS A 105 10.32 17.85 6.34
N MET A 106 9.34 17.23 5.68
CA MET A 106 8.05 17.84 5.42
C MET A 106 7.32 18.14 6.73
N GLN A 107 7.26 17.18 7.66
CA GLN A 107 6.62 17.36 8.97
C GLN A 107 7.23 18.53 9.75
N ASP A 108 8.56 18.62 9.81
CA ASP A 108 9.26 19.70 10.49
C ASP A 108 9.01 21.07 9.84
N ALA A 109 9.06 21.14 8.51
CA ALA A 109 8.77 22.38 7.79
C ALA A 109 7.32 22.86 8.03
N ILE A 110 6.32 21.97 8.05
CA ILE A 110 4.93 22.34 8.34
C ILE A 110 4.76 22.80 9.80
N ARG A 111 5.45 22.16 10.77
CA ARG A 111 5.44 22.60 12.17
C ARG A 111 5.95 24.02 12.33
N ASN A 112 6.97 24.36 11.56
CA ASN A 112 7.55 25.70 11.48
C ASN A 112 6.76 26.66 10.56
N GLN A 113 5.53 26.31 10.16
CA GLN A 113 4.65 27.07 9.27
C GLN A 113 5.26 27.45 7.93
N LYS A 114 6.15 26.61 7.38
CA LYS A 114 6.76 26.80 6.06
C LYS A 114 6.02 25.98 5.00
N PRO A 115 6.01 26.46 3.74
CA PRO A 115 5.50 25.68 2.62
C PRO A 115 6.40 24.46 2.37
N ALA A 116 5.82 23.27 2.48
CA ALA A 116 6.52 21.99 2.41
C ALA A 116 5.93 21.04 1.36
N TRP A 117 4.92 21.50 0.60
CA TRP A 117 4.23 20.70 -0.42
C TRP A 117 5.20 20.09 -1.45
N TRP A 118 6.29 20.79 -1.80
CA TRP A 118 7.30 20.30 -2.74
C TRP A 118 8.17 19.18 -2.14
N ILE A 119 8.47 19.22 -0.84
CA ILE A 119 9.17 18.14 -0.11
C ILE A 119 8.27 16.90 -0.07
N GLY A 120 7.00 17.11 0.26
CA GLY A 120 5.99 16.05 0.23
C GLY A 120 5.83 15.45 -1.17
N LEU A 121 5.78 16.29 -2.22
CA LEU A 121 5.70 15.84 -3.61
C LEU A 121 6.91 15.00 -4.00
N LEU A 122 8.12 15.43 -3.65
CA LEU A 122 9.32 14.63 -3.86
C LEU A 122 9.23 13.28 -3.14
N SER A 123 8.79 13.26 -1.88
CA SER A 123 8.58 12.01 -1.13
C SER A 123 7.55 11.11 -1.81
N LEU A 124 6.46 11.68 -2.32
CA LEU A 124 5.40 10.93 -3.00
C LEU A 124 5.94 10.29 -4.28
N LEU A 125 6.71 11.04 -5.08
CA LEU A 125 7.35 10.53 -6.29
C LEU A 125 8.33 9.39 -5.99
N VAL A 126 9.10 9.49 -4.90
CA VAL A 126 9.99 8.40 -4.45
C VAL A 126 9.18 7.16 -4.04
N VAL A 127 8.13 7.30 -3.25
CA VAL A 127 7.23 6.18 -2.85
C VAL A 127 6.57 5.54 -4.07
N MET A 128 6.07 6.35 -4.99
CA MET A 128 5.49 5.87 -6.25
C MET A 128 6.54 5.16 -7.13
N GLY A 129 7.78 5.65 -7.15
CA GLY A 129 8.92 5.03 -7.83
C GLY A 129 9.29 3.67 -7.26
N ILE A 130 9.28 3.52 -5.93
CA ILE A 130 9.43 2.20 -5.27
C ILE A 130 8.34 1.25 -5.75
N GLY A 131 7.08 1.70 -5.78
CA GLY A 131 5.96 0.92 -6.32
C GLY A 131 6.19 0.49 -7.78
N ARG A 132 6.79 1.36 -8.60
CA ARG A 132 7.14 1.06 -9.99
C ARG A 132 8.21 -0.02 -10.10
N ILE A 133 9.26 0.03 -9.28
CA ILE A 133 10.31 -1.01 -9.21
C ILE A 133 9.68 -2.36 -8.82
N TYR A 134 8.80 -2.37 -7.81
CA TYR A 134 8.09 -3.59 -7.43
C TYR A 134 7.20 -4.14 -8.55
N SER A 135 6.42 -3.30 -9.22
CA SER A 135 5.60 -3.72 -10.38
C SER A 135 6.46 -4.30 -11.50
N LEU A 136 7.62 -3.70 -11.77
CA LEU A 136 8.56 -4.15 -12.77
C LEU A 136 9.16 -5.53 -12.42
N ASN A 137 9.64 -5.72 -11.19
CA ASN A 137 10.14 -7.04 -10.75
C ASN A 137 9.06 -8.11 -10.78
N MET A 138 7.86 -7.80 -10.27
CA MET A 138 6.74 -8.74 -10.20
C MET A 138 6.18 -9.09 -11.57
N THR A 139 6.39 -8.26 -12.59
CA THR A 139 6.10 -8.60 -13.99
C THR A 139 7.22 -9.44 -14.58
N LEU A 140 8.49 -9.09 -14.35
CA LEU A 140 9.64 -9.86 -14.84
C LEU A 140 9.65 -11.30 -14.31
N MET A 141 9.23 -11.49 -13.06
CA MET A 141 9.03 -12.81 -12.44
C MET A 141 8.08 -13.71 -13.25
N LEU A 142 7.11 -13.12 -13.96
CA LEU A 142 6.13 -13.87 -14.77
C LEU A 142 6.65 -14.23 -16.16
N LYS A 143 7.87 -13.81 -16.52
CA LYS A 143 8.45 -13.95 -17.86
C LYS A 143 9.81 -14.65 -17.86
N PRO A 144 9.89 -15.94 -17.46
CA PRO A 144 11.13 -16.72 -17.50
C PRO A 144 11.79 -16.77 -18.87
N GLU A 145 11.01 -16.66 -19.94
CA GLU A 145 11.49 -16.65 -21.33
C GLU A 145 12.49 -15.52 -21.64
N VAL A 146 12.44 -14.39 -20.92
CA VAL A 146 13.35 -13.26 -21.18
C VAL A 146 14.63 -13.30 -20.34
N TRP A 147 14.69 -14.16 -19.32
CA TRP A 147 15.80 -14.16 -18.35
C TRP A 147 17.17 -14.48 -18.98
N PRO A 148 17.32 -15.50 -19.85
CA PRO A 148 18.63 -15.82 -20.42
C PRO A 148 19.21 -14.68 -21.26
N GLN A 149 18.35 -14.04 -22.07
CA GLN A 149 18.75 -12.91 -22.92
C GLN A 149 19.15 -11.69 -22.08
N MET A 150 18.37 -11.38 -21.04
CA MET A 150 18.71 -10.29 -20.11
C MET A 150 20.02 -10.54 -19.37
N TYR A 151 20.24 -11.77 -18.88
CA TYR A 151 21.46 -12.13 -18.19
C TYR A 151 22.69 -12.02 -19.10
N ALA A 152 22.58 -12.54 -20.33
CA ALA A 152 23.66 -12.44 -21.31
C ALA A 152 24.00 -11.00 -21.68
N ALA A 153 23.00 -10.12 -21.77
CA ALA A 153 23.20 -8.71 -22.07
C ALA A 153 23.79 -7.90 -20.90
N ASN A 154 23.38 -8.21 -19.66
CA ASN A 154 23.88 -7.49 -18.47
C ASN A 154 23.92 -8.40 -17.22
N PRO A 155 25.01 -9.15 -17.02
CA PRO A 155 25.15 -10.02 -15.84
C PRO A 155 25.22 -9.26 -14.51
N GLN A 156 25.52 -7.96 -14.55
CA GLN A 156 25.66 -7.10 -13.36
C GLN A 156 24.31 -6.61 -12.80
N GLY A 157 23.19 -6.92 -13.47
CA GLY A 157 21.85 -6.56 -12.98
C GLY A 157 21.50 -5.07 -13.17
N LEU A 158 22.16 -4.41 -14.13
CA LEU A 158 21.83 -3.05 -14.57
C LEU A 158 20.82 -3.05 -15.73
N GLY A 159 20.37 -4.22 -16.18
CA GLY A 159 19.46 -4.37 -17.30
C GLY A 159 18.07 -3.79 -17.01
N THR A 160 17.52 -3.06 -17.97
CA THR A 160 16.10 -2.68 -17.94
C THR A 160 15.26 -3.80 -18.55
N PRO A 161 14.23 -4.31 -17.85
CA PRO A 161 13.36 -5.32 -18.43
C PRO A 161 12.66 -4.83 -19.69
N PRO A 162 12.27 -5.74 -20.59
CA PRO A 162 11.47 -5.42 -21.75
C PRO A 162 10.19 -4.66 -21.36
N ILE A 163 9.74 -3.77 -22.24
CA ILE A 163 8.50 -3.03 -22.03
C ILE A 163 7.34 -4.04 -21.97
N ASP A 164 6.63 -4.02 -20.85
CA ASP A 164 5.42 -4.80 -20.67
C ASP A 164 4.23 -3.86 -20.43
N PRO A 165 3.15 -3.97 -21.25
CA PRO A 165 2.04 -3.03 -21.21
C PRO A 165 1.21 -3.14 -19.93
N THR A 166 1.32 -4.22 -19.17
CA THR A 166 0.61 -4.45 -17.90
C THR A 166 1.25 -3.71 -16.72
N ILE A 167 2.53 -3.33 -16.80
CA ILE A 167 3.26 -2.69 -15.67
C ILE A 167 2.56 -1.40 -15.24
N THR A 168 2.30 -0.49 -16.19
CA THR A 168 1.72 0.83 -15.86
C THR A 168 0.30 0.71 -15.30
N PRO A 169 -0.63 -0.06 -15.90
CA PRO A 169 -1.95 -0.30 -15.32
C PRO A 169 -1.91 -0.92 -13.92
N ARG A 170 -1.08 -1.93 -13.69
CA ARG A 170 -0.95 -2.59 -12.38
C ARG A 170 -0.47 -1.63 -11.31
N TRP A 171 0.52 -0.80 -11.64
CA TRP A 171 1.05 0.22 -10.74
C TRP A 171 -0.01 1.29 -10.45
N MET A 172 -0.64 1.84 -11.49
CA MET A 172 -1.66 2.88 -11.36
C MET A 172 -2.92 2.40 -10.60
N PHE A 173 -3.32 1.14 -10.76
CA PHE A 173 -4.40 0.55 -9.97
C PHE A 173 -4.18 0.72 -8.45
N VAL A 174 -2.96 0.46 -7.97
CA VAL A 174 -2.63 0.64 -6.55
C VAL A 174 -2.57 2.13 -6.17
N MET A 175 -1.98 2.97 -7.02
CA MET A 175 -1.87 4.41 -6.76
C MET A 175 -3.25 5.09 -6.67
N MET A 176 -4.18 4.73 -7.54
CA MET A 176 -5.56 5.23 -7.51
C MET A 176 -6.33 4.71 -6.29
N GLY A 177 -6.02 3.51 -5.82
CA GLY A 177 -6.50 3.00 -4.53
C GLY A 177 -6.10 3.88 -3.33
N GLY A 178 -4.99 4.62 -3.45
CA GLY A 178 -4.57 5.58 -2.44
C GLY A 178 -5.58 6.69 -2.20
N PHE A 179 -6.24 7.20 -3.24
CA PHE A 179 -7.29 8.20 -3.10
C PHE A 179 -8.49 7.67 -2.31
N ILE A 180 -8.81 6.39 -2.47
CA ILE A 180 -9.91 5.73 -1.76
C ILE A 180 -9.57 5.57 -0.29
N VAL A 181 -8.48 4.86 0.03
CA VAL A 181 -8.11 4.57 1.43
C VAL A 181 -7.73 5.85 2.19
N GLY A 182 -6.97 6.75 1.55
CA GLY A 182 -6.63 8.05 2.13
C GLY A 182 -7.86 8.91 2.38
N GLY A 183 -8.80 8.97 1.44
CA GLY A 183 -10.05 9.73 1.62
C GLY A 183 -10.89 9.21 2.79
N LEU A 184 -11.07 7.89 2.88
CA LEU A 184 -11.75 7.24 3.99
C LEU A 184 -11.06 7.50 5.34
N TRP A 185 -9.73 7.55 5.35
CA TRP A 185 -8.97 7.93 6.54
C TRP A 185 -9.23 9.39 6.94
N LEU A 186 -9.27 10.32 5.99
CA LEU A 186 -9.63 11.72 6.25
C LEU A 186 -11.06 11.84 6.81
N MET A 187 -12.02 11.08 6.28
CA MET A 187 -13.38 11.01 6.82
C MET A 187 -13.38 10.55 8.28
N LEU A 188 -12.56 9.55 8.61
CA LEU A 188 -12.42 9.08 10.00
C LEU A 188 -11.83 10.19 10.89
N LEU A 189 -10.78 10.87 10.45
CA LEU A 189 -10.16 11.96 11.20
C LEU A 189 -11.10 13.17 11.42
N ALA A 190 -12.03 13.44 10.51
CA ALA A 190 -13.02 14.51 10.65
C ALA A 190 -13.97 14.32 11.86
N ASN A 191 -14.01 13.12 12.44
CA ASN A 191 -14.80 12.80 13.64
C ASN A 191 -14.08 13.14 14.96
N MET A 192 -12.83 13.61 14.91
CA MET A 192 -12.12 14.05 16.12
C MET A 192 -12.76 15.33 16.66
N THR A 193 -13.30 15.26 17.88
CA THR A 193 -14.10 16.33 18.51
C THR A 193 -13.30 17.53 18.97
N HIS A 194 -12.00 17.38 19.19
CA HIS A 194 -11.10 18.48 19.58
C HIS A 194 -10.68 19.38 18.40
N LEU A 195 -11.07 19.03 17.16
CA LEU A 195 -10.72 19.81 15.98
C LEU A 195 -11.74 20.94 15.76
N ALA A 196 -11.25 22.11 15.35
CA ALA A 196 -12.10 23.21 14.92
C ALA A 196 -13.01 22.80 13.74
N ASP A 197 -14.20 23.40 13.66
CA ASP A 197 -15.21 23.00 12.67
C ASP A 197 -14.76 23.19 11.22
N GLY A 198 -13.97 24.23 10.95
CA GLY A 198 -13.37 24.47 9.64
C GLY A 198 -12.43 23.34 9.20
N VAL A 199 -11.53 22.91 10.08
CA VAL A 199 -10.63 21.74 9.88
C VAL A 199 -11.44 20.46 9.65
N ARG A 200 -12.46 20.21 10.49
CA ARG A 200 -13.35 19.04 10.35
C ARG A 200 -14.07 19.04 9.01
N SER A 201 -14.57 20.21 8.59
CA SER A 201 -15.23 20.40 7.30
C SER A 201 -14.29 20.13 6.13
N ALA A 202 -13.06 20.64 6.18
CA ALA A 202 -12.02 20.41 5.17
C ALA A 202 -11.66 18.93 5.05
N LEU A 203 -11.41 18.25 6.18
CA LEU A 203 -11.13 16.81 6.21
C LEU A 203 -12.31 15.99 5.70
N LYS A 204 -13.54 16.30 6.13
CA LYS A 204 -14.76 15.61 5.69
C LYS A 204 -14.96 15.73 4.18
N LYS A 205 -14.91 16.96 3.65
CA LYS A 205 -15.19 17.24 2.24
C LYS A 205 -14.14 16.61 1.33
N THR A 206 -12.86 16.84 1.62
CA THR A 206 -11.77 16.22 0.86
C THR A 206 -11.80 14.71 0.99
N GLY A 207 -12.04 14.19 2.20
CA GLY A 207 -12.13 12.76 2.49
C GLY A 207 -13.26 12.06 1.74
N ALA A 208 -14.39 12.72 1.53
CA ALA A 208 -15.51 12.17 0.75
C ALA A 208 -15.32 12.33 -0.78
N ILE A 209 -14.61 13.37 -1.23
CA ILE A 209 -14.35 13.60 -2.67
C ILE A 209 -13.25 12.67 -3.20
N MET A 210 -12.17 12.46 -2.44
CA MET A 210 -11.02 11.68 -2.91
C MET A 210 -11.40 10.27 -3.39
N PRO A 211 -12.21 9.46 -2.67
CA PRO A 211 -12.58 8.13 -3.12
C PRO A 211 -13.40 8.14 -4.41
N LEU A 212 -14.24 9.15 -4.61
CA LEU A 212 -15.03 9.32 -5.84
C LEU A 212 -14.12 9.61 -7.04
N ILE A 213 -13.10 10.46 -6.85
CA ILE A 213 -12.09 10.74 -7.89
C ILE A 213 -11.24 9.50 -8.18
N GLY A 214 -10.87 8.73 -7.15
CA GLY A 214 -10.02 7.54 -7.29
C GLY A 214 -10.71 6.32 -7.88
N ALA A 215 -12.01 6.15 -7.63
CA ALA A 215 -12.76 4.94 -8.00
C ALA A 215 -12.80 4.69 -9.51
N ILE A 216 -13.13 5.72 -10.32
CA ILE A 216 -13.26 5.57 -11.78
C ILE A 216 -11.90 5.21 -12.42
N PRO A 217 -10.80 5.95 -12.18
CA PRO A 217 -9.49 5.56 -12.66
C PRO A 217 -9.04 4.19 -12.16
N GLN A 218 -9.33 3.84 -10.90
CA GLN A 218 -8.96 2.53 -10.37
C GLN A 218 -9.65 1.39 -11.13
N ILE A 219 -10.96 1.50 -11.39
CA ILE A 219 -11.71 0.52 -12.20
C ILE A 219 -11.13 0.45 -13.61
N PHE A 220 -10.83 1.60 -14.22
CA PHE A 220 -10.20 1.64 -15.54
C PHE A 220 -8.86 0.89 -15.56
N PHE A 221 -7.97 1.13 -14.59
CA PHE A 221 -6.68 0.46 -14.52
C PHE A 221 -6.80 -1.03 -14.14
N ALA A 222 -7.83 -1.41 -13.37
CA ALA A 222 -8.17 -2.81 -13.13
C ALA A 222 -8.53 -3.52 -14.45
N TYR A 223 -9.43 -2.90 -15.23
CA TYR A 223 -9.83 -3.41 -16.53
C TYR A 223 -8.64 -3.49 -17.49
N ARG A 224 -7.80 -2.43 -17.57
CA ARG A 224 -6.60 -2.45 -18.42
C ARG A 224 -5.60 -3.52 -18.01
N THR A 225 -5.46 -3.79 -16.71
CA THR A 225 -4.60 -4.89 -16.22
C THR A 225 -5.09 -6.25 -16.72
N TYR A 226 -6.41 -6.46 -16.72
CA TYR A 226 -7.05 -7.68 -17.20
C TYR A 226 -7.01 -7.81 -18.73
N SER A 227 -7.41 -6.75 -19.46
CA SER A 227 -7.57 -6.77 -20.91
C SER A 227 -6.25 -6.94 -21.67
N LEU A 228 -5.13 -6.64 -21.02
CA LEU A 228 -3.78 -6.78 -21.57
C LEU A 228 -3.15 -8.14 -21.28
N GLN A 229 -3.82 -9.03 -20.54
CA GLN A 229 -3.36 -10.41 -20.37
C GLN A 229 -3.64 -11.24 -21.63
N ASP A 230 -2.90 -12.34 -21.80
CA ASP A 230 -3.16 -13.28 -22.90
C ASP A 230 -4.58 -13.88 -22.80
N PRO A 231 -5.23 -14.21 -23.93
CA PRO A 231 -6.59 -14.76 -23.94
C PRO A 231 -6.76 -16.01 -23.06
N ALA A 232 -5.72 -16.84 -22.95
CA ALA A 232 -5.73 -18.02 -22.11
C ALA A 232 -5.81 -17.67 -20.61
N VAL A 233 -5.09 -16.64 -20.17
CA VAL A 233 -5.15 -16.08 -18.81
C VAL A 233 -6.53 -15.49 -18.54
N GLN A 234 -7.05 -14.71 -19.49
CA GLN A 234 -8.38 -14.12 -19.40
C GLN A 234 -9.47 -15.20 -19.24
N ASN A 235 -9.41 -16.26 -20.05
CA ASN A 235 -10.34 -17.38 -19.99
C ASN A 235 -10.24 -18.16 -18.67
N SER A 236 -9.03 -18.40 -18.15
CA SER A 236 -8.84 -19.05 -16.86
C SER A 236 -9.46 -18.23 -15.71
N LEU A 237 -9.20 -16.92 -15.69
CA LEU A 237 -9.75 -16.01 -14.69
C LEU A 237 -11.27 -15.88 -14.81
N SER A 238 -11.80 -15.85 -16.03
CA SER A 238 -13.23 -15.69 -16.27
C SER A 238 -14.03 -16.97 -16.06
N THR A 239 -13.44 -18.15 -16.02
CA THR A 239 -14.13 -19.44 -15.80
C THR A 239 -14.07 -19.91 -14.35
N THR A 240 -13.06 -19.48 -13.60
CA THR A 240 -12.85 -19.90 -12.21
C THR A 240 -13.80 -19.17 -11.24
N PRO A 241 -14.61 -19.87 -10.42
CA PRO A 241 -15.62 -19.26 -9.54
C PRO A 241 -15.07 -18.23 -8.56
N ILE A 242 -13.94 -18.51 -7.91
CA ILE A 242 -13.36 -17.60 -6.90
C ILE A 242 -12.92 -16.26 -7.50
N HIS A 243 -12.50 -16.24 -8.77
CA HIS A 243 -12.10 -15.01 -9.47
C HIS A 243 -13.32 -14.20 -9.91
N ARG A 244 -14.41 -14.85 -10.34
CA ARG A 244 -15.70 -14.19 -10.58
C ARG A 244 -16.23 -13.52 -9.32
N ILE A 245 -16.27 -14.26 -8.21
CA ILE A 245 -16.70 -13.74 -6.90
C ILE A 245 -15.82 -12.57 -6.49
N SER A 246 -14.49 -12.68 -6.65
CA SER A 246 -13.55 -11.59 -6.33
C SER A 246 -13.84 -10.33 -7.14
N THR A 247 -14.11 -10.43 -8.44
CA THR A 247 -14.50 -9.28 -9.27
C THR A 247 -15.80 -8.64 -8.78
N LEU A 248 -16.82 -9.44 -8.45
CA LEU A 248 -18.09 -8.94 -7.93
C LEU A 248 -17.91 -8.24 -6.57
N VAL A 249 -17.14 -8.84 -5.65
CA VAL A 249 -16.84 -8.25 -4.34
C VAL A 249 -16.08 -6.93 -4.51
N TYR A 250 -15.11 -6.87 -5.41
CA TYR A 250 -14.39 -5.63 -5.73
C TYR A 250 -15.34 -4.52 -6.20
N LEU A 251 -16.15 -4.80 -7.23
CA LEU A 251 -17.06 -3.82 -7.82
C LEU A 251 -18.14 -3.38 -6.81
N ALA A 252 -18.74 -4.33 -6.09
CA ALA A 252 -19.72 -4.03 -5.06
C ALA A 252 -19.13 -3.17 -3.94
N ALA A 253 -17.91 -3.49 -3.48
CA ALA A 253 -17.23 -2.69 -2.46
C ALA A 253 -16.94 -1.27 -2.93
N VAL A 254 -16.50 -1.08 -4.18
CA VAL A 254 -16.27 0.27 -4.74
C VAL A 254 -17.59 1.06 -4.83
N VAL A 255 -18.68 0.43 -5.26
CA VAL A 255 -20.00 1.08 -5.30
C VAL A 255 -20.47 1.46 -3.90
N VAL A 256 -20.36 0.56 -2.92
CA VAL A 256 -20.73 0.84 -1.52
C VAL A 256 -19.91 1.99 -0.98
N VAL A 257 -18.58 1.99 -1.18
CA VAL A 257 -17.71 3.10 -0.75
C VAL A 257 -18.14 4.42 -1.41
N ALA A 258 -18.45 4.41 -2.70
CA ALA A 258 -18.92 5.61 -3.41
C ALA A 258 -20.23 6.15 -2.81
N LEU A 259 -21.21 5.28 -2.54
CA LEU A 259 -22.49 5.66 -1.92
C LEU A 259 -22.30 6.23 -0.50
N LEU A 260 -21.42 5.62 0.30
CA LEU A 260 -21.08 6.12 1.64
C LEU A 260 -20.42 7.51 1.57
N CYS A 261 -19.55 7.73 0.59
CA CYS A 261 -18.90 9.01 0.38
C CYS A 261 -19.89 10.09 -0.08
N LEU A 262 -20.80 9.76 -1.00
CA LEU A 262 -21.89 10.67 -1.43
C LEU A 262 -22.79 11.05 -0.25
N ARG A 263 -23.15 10.08 0.61
CA ARG A 263 -23.90 10.35 1.85
C ARG A 263 -23.12 11.27 2.81
N GLN A 264 -21.80 11.09 2.91
CA GLN A 264 -20.96 11.90 3.79
C GLN A 264 -20.83 13.36 3.34
N LEU A 265 -21.04 13.65 2.05
CA LEU A 265 -21.05 15.03 1.52
C LEU A 265 -22.27 15.83 1.99
N THR A 266 -23.43 15.19 2.10
CA THR A 266 -24.69 15.84 2.53
C THR A 266 -24.92 15.75 4.04
N ALA A 267 -24.33 14.76 4.72
CA ALA A 267 -24.43 14.59 6.15
C ALA A 267 -23.31 15.27 6.96
N GLY A 268 -23.48 15.33 8.28
CA GLY A 268 -22.40 15.64 9.23
C GLY A 268 -21.35 14.52 9.31
N PRO A 269 -20.15 14.77 9.87
CA PRO A 269 -19.12 13.74 10.06
C PRO A 269 -19.69 12.51 10.79
N SER A 270 -19.54 11.33 10.19
CA SER A 270 -20.02 10.08 10.78
C SER A 270 -18.91 9.05 10.89
N ARG A 271 -18.58 8.66 12.12
CA ARG A 271 -17.60 7.62 12.41
C ARG A 271 -18.04 6.27 11.83
N GLY A 272 -19.33 5.97 11.89
CA GLY A 272 -19.90 4.75 11.32
C GLY A 272 -19.69 4.66 9.81
N LEU A 273 -20.00 5.72 9.05
CA LEU A 273 -19.78 5.74 7.60
C LEU A 273 -18.30 5.55 7.24
N ALA A 274 -17.40 6.23 7.97
CA ALA A 274 -15.96 6.12 7.74
C ALA A 274 -15.44 4.69 8.01
N ILE A 275 -15.82 4.08 9.14
CA ILE A 275 -15.39 2.71 9.49
C ILE A 275 -15.95 1.70 8.49
N THR A 276 -17.24 1.79 8.15
CA THR A 276 -17.85 0.90 7.14
C THR A 276 -17.13 1.03 5.80
N GLY A 277 -16.82 2.26 5.37
CA GLY A 277 -16.05 2.49 4.14
C GLY A 277 -14.66 1.84 4.19
N ILE A 278 -13.93 1.96 5.31
CA ILE A 278 -12.62 1.32 5.51
C ILE A 278 -12.73 -0.22 5.43
N VAL A 279 -13.76 -0.81 6.03
CA VAL A 279 -14.01 -2.26 5.96
C VAL A 279 -14.23 -2.70 4.51
N PHE A 280 -15.07 -1.99 3.74
CA PHE A 280 -15.29 -2.30 2.33
C PHE A 280 -14.04 -2.07 1.48
N ALA A 281 -13.23 -1.05 1.77
CA ALA A 281 -11.93 -0.85 1.11
C ALA A 281 -10.95 -2.00 1.39
N PHE A 282 -10.95 -2.53 2.62
CA PHE A 282 -10.16 -3.73 2.95
C PHE A 282 -10.67 -4.97 2.22
N LEU A 283 -12.00 -5.20 2.18
CA LEU A 283 -12.60 -6.29 1.40
C LEU A 283 -12.26 -6.21 -0.09
N SER A 284 -12.29 -5.00 -0.66
CA SER A 284 -11.85 -4.71 -2.03
C SER A 284 -10.37 -5.08 -2.24
N SER A 285 -9.51 -4.75 -1.28
CA SER A 285 -8.09 -5.15 -1.30
C SER A 285 -7.90 -6.67 -1.23
N VAL A 286 -8.66 -7.38 -0.40
CA VAL A 286 -8.63 -8.85 -0.32
C VAL A 286 -9.05 -9.47 -1.65
N ALA A 287 -10.17 -9.03 -2.22
CA ALA A 287 -10.67 -9.56 -3.48
C ALA A 287 -9.68 -9.37 -4.64
N THR A 288 -9.07 -8.20 -4.73
CA THR A 288 -8.09 -7.88 -5.79
C THR A 288 -6.77 -8.62 -5.60
N VAL A 289 -6.34 -8.87 -4.36
CA VAL A 289 -5.17 -9.71 -4.04
C VAL A 289 -5.42 -11.17 -4.42
N VAL A 290 -6.60 -11.73 -4.12
CA VAL A 290 -7.01 -13.09 -4.54
C VAL A 290 -7.00 -13.21 -6.07
N TYR A 291 -7.54 -12.20 -6.77
CA TYR A 291 -7.54 -12.17 -8.23
C TYR A 291 -6.11 -12.11 -8.82
N ARG A 292 -5.27 -11.23 -8.26
CA ARG A 292 -3.85 -11.10 -8.64
C ARG A 292 -3.08 -12.41 -8.41
N ASP A 293 -3.35 -13.10 -7.31
CA ASP A 293 -2.68 -14.34 -6.95
C ASP A 293 -3.01 -15.47 -7.94
N GLY A 294 -4.29 -15.63 -8.28
CA GLY A 294 -4.70 -16.60 -9.31
C GLY A 294 -4.11 -16.31 -10.68
N MET A 295 -4.07 -15.03 -11.09
CA MET A 295 -3.40 -14.61 -12.33
C MET A 295 -1.93 -15.02 -12.35
N ARG A 296 -1.20 -14.77 -11.25
CA ARG A 296 0.21 -15.15 -11.13
C ARG A 296 0.38 -16.66 -11.22
N ASP A 297 -0.44 -17.42 -10.49
CA ASP A 297 -0.32 -18.87 -10.45
C ASP A 297 -0.54 -19.49 -11.81
N TYR A 298 -1.57 -19.05 -12.54
CA TYR A 298 -1.86 -19.56 -13.88
C TYR A 298 -0.70 -19.28 -14.85
N ILE A 299 -0.17 -18.05 -14.85
CA ILE A 299 0.95 -17.69 -15.74
C ILE A 299 2.21 -18.49 -15.43
N LEU A 300 2.51 -18.70 -14.14
CA LEU A 300 3.70 -19.43 -13.72
C LEU A 300 3.56 -20.94 -13.92
N SER A 301 2.39 -21.52 -13.63
CA SER A 301 2.14 -22.96 -13.84
C SER A 301 2.25 -23.33 -15.31
N ALA A 302 1.75 -22.47 -16.21
CA ALA A 302 1.88 -22.65 -17.67
C ALA A 302 3.34 -22.68 -18.16
N LYS A 303 4.29 -22.19 -17.35
CA LYS A 303 5.73 -22.11 -17.66
C LYS A 303 6.57 -23.07 -16.81
N GLY A 304 5.94 -24.08 -16.19
CA GLY A 304 6.63 -25.09 -15.38
C GLY A 304 7.03 -24.61 -13.97
N PHE A 305 6.52 -23.47 -13.52
CA PHE A 305 6.70 -22.98 -12.14
C PHE A 305 5.44 -23.27 -11.33
N ASN A 306 5.20 -24.54 -11.02
CA ASN A 306 4.12 -24.94 -10.12
C ASN A 306 4.54 -24.77 -8.65
N VAL A 307 3.73 -24.03 -7.88
CA VAL A 307 3.97 -23.77 -6.46
C VAL A 307 3.77 -25.03 -5.62
N TRP A 308 2.93 -25.96 -6.10
CA TRP A 308 2.55 -27.18 -5.39
C TRP A 308 3.51 -28.36 -5.62
N ASP A 309 4.36 -28.28 -6.65
CA ASP A 309 5.31 -29.36 -6.98
C ASP A 309 6.63 -29.26 -6.20
N ARG A 310 6.68 -28.43 -5.15
CA ARG A 310 7.88 -28.28 -4.34
C ARG A 310 8.01 -29.44 -3.37
N GLN A 311 9.13 -30.16 -3.45
CA GLN A 311 9.56 -31.05 -2.37
C GLN A 311 9.87 -30.19 -1.14
N GLU A 312 9.06 -30.33 -0.09
CA GLU A 312 9.27 -29.64 1.18
C GLU A 312 10.51 -30.22 1.89
N ALA A 313 11.68 -29.65 1.63
CA ALA A 313 12.85 -29.85 2.48
C ALA A 313 12.73 -28.95 3.72
N SER A 314 11.81 -29.31 4.63
CA SER A 314 11.58 -28.55 5.86
C SER A 314 12.85 -28.51 6.71
N ASN A 315 13.45 -27.33 6.82
CA ASN A 315 14.61 -27.12 7.67
C ASN A 315 14.15 -26.90 9.12
N TRP A 316 13.96 -28.01 9.83
CA TRP A 316 13.47 -28.03 11.21
C TRP A 316 14.32 -27.20 12.17
N SER A 317 15.63 -27.09 11.95
CA SER A 317 16.51 -26.27 12.79
C SER A 317 16.15 -24.78 12.73
N VAL A 318 15.84 -24.28 11.53
CA VAL A 318 15.42 -22.88 11.31
C VAL A 318 14.02 -22.65 11.88
N ILE A 319 13.10 -23.62 11.72
CA ILE A 319 11.74 -23.53 12.27
C ILE A 319 11.78 -23.46 13.81
N ILE A 320 12.57 -24.34 14.44
CA ILE A 320 12.73 -24.35 15.91
C ILE A 320 13.34 -23.03 16.39
N LEU A 321 14.41 -22.56 15.75
CA LEU A 321 15.02 -21.26 16.09
C LEU A 321 14.03 -20.11 15.95
N PHE A 322 13.25 -20.08 14.86
CA PHE A 322 12.20 -19.10 14.66
C PHE A 322 11.16 -19.13 15.78
N LEU A 323 10.67 -20.31 16.16
CA LEU A 323 9.67 -20.46 17.23
C LEU A 323 10.23 -19.99 18.59
N LEU A 324 11.49 -20.32 18.91
CA LEU A 324 12.15 -19.87 20.13
C LEU A 324 12.27 -18.34 20.17
N LEU A 325 12.75 -17.73 19.08
CA LEU A 325 12.86 -16.28 18.96
C LEU A 325 11.50 -15.59 18.98
N PHE A 326 10.48 -16.20 18.37
CA PHE A 326 9.11 -15.70 18.38
C PHE A 326 8.53 -15.66 19.80
N VAL A 327 8.68 -16.75 20.57
CA VAL A 327 8.24 -16.80 21.98
C VAL A 327 9.01 -15.78 22.83
N ALA A 328 10.34 -15.68 22.64
CA ALA A 328 11.15 -14.67 23.32
C ALA A 328 10.67 -13.25 23.02
N MET A 329 10.38 -12.96 21.75
CA MET A 329 9.87 -11.66 21.32
C MET A 329 8.48 -11.36 21.89
N LEU A 330 7.57 -12.34 21.95
CA LEU A 330 6.29 -12.19 22.66
C LEU A 330 6.48 -11.87 24.14
N GLY A 331 7.45 -12.52 24.79
CA GLY A 331 7.83 -12.23 26.18
C GLY A 331 8.31 -10.79 26.36
N ILE A 332 9.21 -10.32 25.48
CA ILE A 332 9.71 -8.93 25.49
C ILE A 332 8.56 -7.93 25.25
N VAL A 333 7.70 -8.18 24.27
CA VAL A 333 6.55 -7.31 23.98
C VAL A 333 5.58 -7.27 25.16
N GLY A 334 5.26 -8.44 25.75
CA GLY A 334 4.42 -8.52 26.94
C GLY A 334 5.02 -7.74 28.12
N TRP A 335 6.34 -7.86 28.32
CA TRP A 335 7.07 -7.08 29.32
C TRP A 335 6.99 -5.57 29.03
N LEU A 336 7.26 -5.12 27.81
CA LEU A 336 7.16 -3.72 27.41
C LEU A 336 5.75 -3.16 27.64
N LEU A 337 4.70 -3.91 27.26
CA LEU A 337 3.32 -3.51 27.52
C LEU A 337 3.04 -3.40 29.03
N SER A 338 3.60 -4.30 29.84
CA SER A 338 3.50 -4.22 31.30
C SER A 338 4.20 -2.98 31.87
N VAL A 339 5.35 -2.59 31.31
CA VAL A 339 6.09 -1.39 31.70
C VAL A 339 5.28 -0.14 31.33
N VAL A 340 4.78 -0.05 30.10
CA VAL A 340 3.94 1.07 29.64
C VAL A 340 2.69 1.22 30.50
N LYS A 341 2.04 0.10 30.86
CA LYS A 341 0.85 0.12 31.72
C LYS A 341 1.16 0.62 33.14
N ARG A 342 2.38 0.38 33.64
CA ARG A 342 2.83 0.78 34.98
C ARG A 342 3.47 2.17 35.02
N ALA A 343 3.89 2.70 33.87
CA ALA A 343 4.48 4.02 33.78
C ALA A 343 3.42 5.08 34.07
N THR A 344 3.65 5.89 35.10
CA THR A 344 2.95 7.16 35.27
C THR A 344 3.40 8.11 34.15
N PRO A 345 2.47 8.76 33.43
CA PRO A 345 2.83 9.81 32.48
C PRO A 345 3.69 10.84 33.21
N PRO A 346 4.80 11.32 32.63
CA PRO A 346 5.52 12.43 33.22
C PRO A 346 4.57 13.62 33.33
N GLU A 347 4.56 14.30 34.48
CA GLU A 347 3.85 15.57 34.62
C GLU A 347 4.35 16.51 33.52
N GLU A 348 3.46 16.86 32.60
CA GLU A 348 3.67 17.96 31.67
C GLU A 348 3.80 19.22 32.54
N GLN A 349 5.03 19.64 32.85
CA GLN A 349 5.28 21.00 33.29
C GLN A 349 4.93 21.91 32.11
N ILE A 350 3.66 22.31 32.05
CA ILE A 350 3.22 23.45 31.27
C ILE A 350 3.90 24.65 31.89
N ALA A 351 5.04 25.04 31.34
CA ALA A 351 5.56 26.39 31.54
C ALA A 351 4.51 27.35 30.94
N LEU A 352 3.73 27.96 31.82
CA LEU A 352 2.84 29.08 31.52
C LEU A 352 3.62 30.28 31.00
#